data_AF-A0A3C0Z1D8-F1
#
_entry.id   AF-A0A3C0Z1D8-F1
#
_cell.length_a   1.000
_cell.length_b   1.000
_cell.length_c   1.000
_cell.angle_alpha   90.00
_cell.angle_beta   90.00
_cell.angle_gamma   90.00
#
_symmetry.space_group_name_H-M   'P 1'
#
loop_
_entity.id
_entity.type
_entity.pdbx_description
1 polymer ?
#
loop_
_entity_poly.entity_id
_entity_poly.type
_entity_poly.pdbx_seq_one_letter_code
_entity_poly.pdbx_strand_id
1 'polypeptide(L)'
;MVEDQDKPDKKEDTFDSAGEAIEYLSMDQARVLAIRHARENTEFYSRRYRNRDLVWEVAEADEDEDFYHIRLTHRPALRFDGEPGVELLTIDKVGEIEIRQLLSEPR
;
A
#
# COMPACT_ATOMS: atom_id res chain seq x y z
N MET A 1 -40.17 1.30 12.36
CA MET A 1 -38.97 1.64 11.59
C MET A 1 -38.05 2.40 12.51
N VAL A 2 -36.96 1.79 12.95
CA VAL A 2 -35.69 2.48 13.18
C VAL A 2 -34.62 1.41 12.99
N GLU A 3 -33.86 1.53 11.90
CA GLU A 3 -32.79 0.62 11.53
C GLU A 3 -31.56 0.88 12.40
N ASP A 4 -31.10 -0.21 13.01
CA ASP A 4 -29.73 -0.59 13.33
C ASP A 4 -28.63 0.48 13.10
N GLN A 5 -28.16 1.08 14.20
CA GLN A 5 -26.87 1.76 14.26
C GLN A 5 -25.90 0.89 15.06
N ASP A 6 -25.41 -0.18 14.42
CA ASP A 6 -24.20 -0.88 14.87
C ASP A 6 -23.01 -0.42 14.04
N LYS A 7 -22.10 0.32 14.68
CA LYS A 7 -20.65 0.36 14.39
C LYS A 7 -19.98 1.27 15.43
N PRO A 8 -19.50 0.72 16.55
CA PRO A 8 -18.43 1.39 17.29
C PRO A 8 -17.12 1.18 16.52
N ASP A 9 -16.61 2.27 15.93
CA ASP A 9 -15.22 2.43 15.54
C ASP A 9 -14.31 2.09 16.74
N LYS A 10 -13.81 0.86 16.79
CA LYS A 10 -12.82 0.39 17.77
C LYS A 10 -11.82 -0.55 17.11
N LYS A 11 -10.61 -0.04 16.92
CA LYS A 11 -9.32 -0.71 17.15
C LYS A 11 -8.34 0.40 17.54
N GLU A 12 -8.27 0.79 18.81
CA GLU A 12 -7.32 0.23 19.78
C GLU A 12 -5.87 0.32 19.29
N ASP A 13 -5.32 1.54 19.31
CA ASP A 13 -3.88 1.76 19.37
C ASP A 13 -3.47 1.57 20.84
N THR A 14 -3.09 0.34 21.21
CA THR A 14 -2.49 0.03 22.52
C THR A 14 -0.98 -0.06 22.34
N PHE A 15 -0.28 1.06 22.52
CA PHE A 15 1.18 1.10 22.56
C PHE A 15 1.65 1.01 24.01
N ASP A 16 1.90 -0.22 24.50
CA ASP A 16 2.55 -0.44 25.80
C ASP A 16 4.02 -0.83 25.59
N SER A 17 4.87 0.15 25.86
CA SER A 17 6.33 0.11 25.82
C SER A 17 6.89 -0.77 26.96
N ALA A 18 6.77 -2.10 26.88
CA ALA A 18 7.58 -3.05 27.66
C ALA A 18 7.41 -4.53 27.21
N GLY A 19 8.34 -5.02 26.37
CA GLY A 19 8.65 -6.46 26.22
C GLY A 19 8.17 -7.09 24.92
N GLU A 20 9.10 -7.27 23.97
CA GLU A 20 9.05 -8.10 22.73
C GLU A 20 7.66 -8.67 22.36
N ALA A 21 6.74 -7.77 21.99
CA ALA A 21 5.63 -8.12 21.12
C ALA A 21 6.14 -8.00 19.70
N ILE A 22 5.83 -8.97 18.84
CA ILE A 22 5.99 -8.77 17.39
C ILE A 22 5.08 -7.59 17.06
N GLU A 23 5.67 -6.41 16.82
CA GLU A 23 4.94 -5.20 16.49
C GLU A 23 4.33 -5.40 15.11
N TYR A 24 3.07 -5.84 15.09
CA TYR A 24 2.33 -5.93 13.84
C TYR A 24 2.19 -4.54 13.24
N LEU A 25 2.64 -4.41 12.00
CA LEU A 25 2.61 -3.19 11.22
C LEU A 25 1.14 -2.78 11.06
N SER A 26 0.79 -1.55 11.44
CA SER A 26 -0.57 -1.05 11.24
C SER A 26 -0.85 -0.80 9.75
N MET A 27 -2.12 -0.75 9.36
CA MET A 27 -2.54 -0.55 7.97
C MET A 27 -1.93 0.71 7.32
N ASP A 28 -1.88 1.82 8.05
CA ASP A 28 -1.24 3.05 7.58
C ASP A 28 0.28 2.90 7.42
N GLN A 29 0.93 2.17 8.32
CA GLN A 29 2.35 1.85 8.18
C GLN A 29 2.60 0.94 6.96
N ALA A 30 1.73 -0.05 6.68
CA ALA A 30 1.81 -0.90 5.49
C ALA A 30 1.66 -0.09 4.19
N ARG A 31 0.73 0.88 4.17
CA ARG A 31 0.57 1.82 3.03
C ARG A 31 1.83 2.65 2.79
N VAL A 32 2.40 3.21 3.86
CA VAL A 32 3.64 4.01 3.77
C VAL A 32 4.80 3.15 3.29
N LEU A 33 4.93 1.93 3.82
CA LEU A 33 5.94 0.98 3.41
C LEU A 33 5.79 0.61 1.93
N ALA A 34 4.57 0.35 1.46
CA ALA A 34 4.30 0.04 0.06
C ALA A 34 4.75 1.18 -0.87
N ILE A 35 4.37 2.43 -0.57
CA ILE A 35 4.76 3.61 -1.35
C ILE A 35 6.29 3.76 -1.33
N ARG A 36 6.91 3.64 -0.16
CA ARG A 36 8.35 3.78 -0.01
C ARG A 36 9.10 2.73 -0.84
N HIS A 37 8.67 1.48 -0.75
CA HIS A 37 9.28 0.39 -1.51
C HIS A 37 9.11 0.58 -3.02
N ALA A 38 7.93 0.99 -3.48
CA ALA A 38 7.69 1.27 -4.90
C ALA A 38 8.58 2.41 -5.43
N ARG A 39 8.82 3.45 -4.60
CA ARG A 39 9.72 4.57 -4.88
C ARG A 39 11.20 4.17 -4.91
N GLU A 40 11.61 3.28 -4.02
CA GLU A 40 13.01 2.81 -3.94
C GLU A 40 13.32 1.80 -5.05
N ASN A 41 12.32 1.06 -5.54
CA ASN A 41 12.47 -0.01 -6.53
C ASN A 41 11.80 0.35 -7.87
N THR A 42 12.21 1.47 -8.47
CA THR A 42 11.69 1.91 -9.78
C THR A 42 12.17 1.05 -10.96
N GLU A 43 13.22 0.24 -10.76
CA GLU A 43 13.73 -0.69 -11.77
C GLU A 43 12.70 -1.75 -12.20
N PHE A 44 11.69 -1.99 -11.37
CA PHE A 44 10.59 -2.91 -11.63
C PHE A 44 9.67 -2.44 -12.76
N TYR A 45 9.63 -1.13 -13.04
CA TYR A 45 8.86 -0.59 -14.14
C TYR A 45 9.62 -0.71 -15.48
N SER A 46 8.88 -0.66 -16.58
CA SER A 46 9.47 -0.59 -17.91
C SER A 46 10.48 0.55 -18.06
N ARG A 47 11.42 0.41 -19.00
CA ARG A 47 12.47 1.41 -19.31
C ARG A 47 11.94 2.83 -19.48
N ARG A 48 10.69 2.99 -19.94
CA ARG A 48 10.02 4.28 -20.12
C ARG A 48 9.73 4.99 -18.79
N TYR A 49 9.50 4.25 -17.71
CA TYR A 49 9.03 4.78 -16.42
C TYR A 49 10.07 4.69 -15.31
N ARG A 50 11.01 3.73 -15.36
CA ARG A 50 12.04 3.56 -14.31
C ARG A 50 12.94 4.77 -14.08
N ASN A 51 13.15 5.62 -15.09
CA ASN A 51 14.02 6.80 -15.07
C ASN A 51 13.23 8.12 -15.05
N ARG A 52 11.92 8.07 -14.76
CA ARG A 52 11.06 9.26 -14.69
C ARG A 52 10.63 9.53 -13.26
N ASP A 53 10.32 10.78 -12.98
CA ASP A 53 9.54 11.15 -11.81
C ASP A 53 8.13 10.56 -11.93
N LEU A 54 7.85 9.61 -11.04
CA LEU A 54 6.55 9.00 -10.86
C LEU A 54 5.96 9.47 -9.52
N VAL A 55 4.64 9.45 -9.44
CA VAL A 55 3.86 9.65 -8.23
C VAL A 55 3.10 8.36 -7.98
N TRP A 56 3.08 7.92 -6.73
CA TRP A 56 2.38 6.74 -6.27
C TRP A 56 1.27 7.14 -5.32
N GLU A 57 0.09 6.57 -5.51
CA GLU A 57 -1.08 6.84 -4.69
C GLU A 57 -1.76 5.52 -4.35
N VAL A 58 -2.21 5.37 -3.10
CA VAL A 58 -2.96 4.18 -2.67
C VAL A 58 -4.35 4.23 -3.31
N ALA A 59 -4.64 3.27 -4.19
CA ALA A 59 -5.97 3.10 -4.79
C ALA A 59 -6.89 2.33 -3.84
N GLU A 60 -6.36 1.24 -3.29
CA GLU A 60 -7.11 0.28 -2.49
C GLU A 60 -6.14 -0.36 -1.51
N ALA A 61 -6.67 -0.75 -0.36
CA ALA A 61 -5.84 -1.27 0.71
C ALA A 61 -6.72 -2.16 1.58
N ASP A 62 -6.40 -3.45 1.58
CA ASP A 62 -7.12 -4.49 2.30
C ASP A 62 -6.19 -5.20 3.28
N GLU A 63 -6.79 -5.74 4.34
CA GLU A 63 -6.12 -6.48 5.40
C GLU A 63 -6.76 -7.85 5.54
N ASP A 64 -5.95 -8.90 5.45
CA ASP A 64 -6.31 -10.29 5.76
C ASP A 64 -5.65 -10.72 7.09
N GLU A 65 -5.87 -11.98 7.51
CA GLU A 65 -5.32 -12.52 8.76
C GLU A 65 -3.79 -12.45 8.80
N ASP A 66 -3.14 -12.81 7.69
CA ASP A 66 -1.68 -12.90 7.60
C ASP A 66 -1.03 -11.76 6.79
N PHE A 67 -1.79 -11.04 5.96
CA PHE A 67 -1.21 -10.11 4.99
C PHE A 67 -1.96 -8.79 4.86
N TYR A 68 -1.24 -7.80 4.33
CA TYR A 68 -1.75 -6.54 3.82
C TYR A 68 -1.68 -6.56 2.30
N HIS A 69 -2.81 -6.29 1.65
CA HIS A 69 -2.92 -6.17 0.20
C HIS A 69 -3.06 -4.70 -0.18
N ILE A 70 -1.96 -4.10 -0.62
CA ILE A 70 -1.92 -2.68 -0.97
C ILE A 70 -1.88 -2.51 -2.48
N ARG A 71 -2.93 -1.90 -3.03
CA ARG A 71 -3.01 -1.55 -4.44
C ARG A 71 -2.53 -0.11 -4.63
N LEU A 72 -1.39 0.04 -5.29
CA LEU A 72 -0.85 1.35 -5.63
C LEU A 72 -1.13 1.67 -7.09
N THR A 73 -1.56 2.90 -7.33
CA THR A 73 -1.50 3.49 -8.66
C THR A 73 -0.19 4.24 -8.81
N HIS A 74 0.37 4.23 -10.01
CA HIS A 74 1.55 5.01 -10.34
C HIS A 74 1.35 5.77 -11.65
N ARG A 75 1.80 7.02 -11.69
CA ARG A 75 1.71 7.88 -12.87
C ARG A 75 2.89 8.84 -12.95
N PRO A 76 3.28 9.31 -14.14
CA PRO A 76 4.24 10.40 -14.27
C PRO A 76 3.84 11.64 -13.45
N ALA A 77 4.79 12.27 -12.76
CA ALA A 77 4.54 13.44 -11.90
C ALA A 77 4.14 14.71 -12.67
N LEU A 78 4.48 14.77 -13.96
CA LEU A 78 4.11 15.88 -14.84
C LEU A 78 2.64 15.76 -15.27
N ARG A 79 2.15 16.70 -16.10
CA ARG A 79 0.83 16.56 -16.73
C ARG A 79 0.74 15.21 -17.44
N PHE A 80 -0.10 14.35 -16.89
CA PHE A 80 -0.40 13.03 -17.39
C PHE A 80 -1.90 12.97 -17.66
N ASP A 81 -2.27 12.87 -18.93
CA ASP A 81 -3.65 12.86 -19.43
C ASP A 81 -4.07 11.43 -19.83
N GLY A 82 -3.68 10.47 -19.00
CA GLY A 82 -3.76 9.04 -19.29
C GLY A 82 -4.28 8.23 -18.11
N GLU A 83 -4.36 6.92 -18.30
CA GLU A 83 -4.76 5.99 -17.23
C GLU A 83 -3.53 5.66 -16.39
N PRO A 84 -3.58 5.83 -15.05
CA PRO A 84 -2.45 5.48 -14.20
C PRO A 84 -2.22 3.97 -14.24
N GLY A 85 -0.96 3.57 -14.14
CA GLY A 85 -0.62 2.17 -13.95
C GLY A 85 -1.04 1.71 -12.56
N VAL A 86 -1.19 0.39 -12.38
CA VAL A 86 -1.60 -0.22 -11.12
C VAL A 86 -0.64 -1.33 -10.77
N GLU A 87 -0.23 -1.39 -9.52
CA GLU A 87 0.51 -2.50 -8.95
C GLU A 87 -0.13 -2.95 -7.62
N LEU A 88 0.14 -4.20 -7.27
CA LEU A 88 -0.29 -4.83 -6.03
C LEU A 88 0.94 -5.23 -5.24
N LEU A 89 0.96 -4.88 -3.96
CA LEU A 89 1.97 -5.31 -3.00
C LEU A 89 1.28 -6.11 -1.90
N THR A 90 1.82 -7.30 -1.61
CA THR A 90 1.44 -8.10 -0.46
C THR A 90 2.54 -7.96 0.58
N ILE A 91 2.17 -7.52 1.77
CA ILE A 91 3.08 -7.26 2.88
C ILE A 91 2.65 -8.12 4.06
N ASP A 92 3.57 -8.85 4.68
CA ASP A 92 3.32 -9.59 5.91
C ASP A 92 3.03 -8.63 7.09
N LYS A 93 2.41 -9.14 8.15
CA LYS A 93 2.15 -8.37 9.37
C LYS A 93 3.40 -7.78 10.02
N VAL A 94 4.59 -8.32 9.76
CA VAL A 94 5.87 -7.78 10.27
C VAL A 94 6.50 -6.74 9.34
N GLY A 95 5.88 -6.43 8.21
CA GLY A 95 6.36 -5.41 7.26
C GLY A 95 7.36 -5.92 6.23
N GLU A 96 7.39 -7.23 5.96
CA GLU A 96 8.15 -7.79 4.84
C GLU A 96 7.30 -7.82 3.58
N ILE A 97 7.89 -7.45 2.44
CA ILE A 97 7.17 -7.49 1.15
C ILE A 97 7.34 -8.86 0.53
N GLU A 98 6.27 -9.64 0.59
CA GLU A 98 6.23 -11.01 0.07
C GLU A 98 6.06 -11.02 -1.45
N ILE A 99 5.13 -10.19 -1.96
CA ILE A 99 4.78 -10.18 -3.38
C ILE A 99 4.68 -8.75 -3.86
N ARG A 100 5.21 -8.51 -5.06
CA ARG A 100 4.98 -7.28 -5.82
C ARG A 100 4.63 -7.62 -7.26
N GLN A 101 3.49 -7.13 -7.72
CA GLN A 101 2.98 -7.44 -9.05
C GLN A 101 2.51 -6.18 -9.77
N LEU A 102 3.06 -5.94 -10.96
CA LEU A 102 2.59 -4.88 -11.85
C LEU A 102 1.35 -5.39 -12.60
N LEU A 103 0.18 -4.83 -12.30
CA LEU A 103 -1.09 -5.23 -12.93
C LEU A 103 -1.31 -4.49 -14.25
N SER A 104 -0.89 -3.24 -14.33
CA SER A 104 -1.05 -2.40 -15.51
C SER A 104 -0.03 -1.28 -15.53
N GLU A 105 0.37 -0.87 -16.73
CA GLU A 105 1.27 0.27 -16.94
C GLU A 105 0.47 1.53 -17.28
N PRO A 106 1.01 2.72 -16.99
CA PRO A 106 0.37 3.97 -17.37
C PRO A 106 0.28 4.07 -18.90
N ARG A 107 -0.88 4.48 -19.42
CA ARG A 107 -1.16 4.60 -20.86
C ARG A 107 -1.43 6.02 -21.29
#